data_AF-A0A8B5WDC1-F1
#
_entry.id   AF-A0A8B5WDC1-F1
#
_cell.length_a   1.000
_cell.length_b   1.000
_cell.length_c   1.000
_cell.angle_alpha   90.00
_cell.angle_beta   90.00
_cell.angle_gamma   90.00
#
_symmetry.space_group_name_H-M   'P 1'
#
loop_
_entity.id
_entity.type
_entity.pdbx_description
1 polymer ?
#
loop_
_entity_poly.entity_id
_entity_poly.type
_entity_poly.pdbx_seq_one_letter_code
_entity_poly.pdbx_strand_id
1 'polypeptide(L)'
;MTKRPPYGFFLIHMLAFGLSGFFLAYLDAENPDLVFIYMHGGIAILVYLVFYLVIFGIDEVKWMFINAALGLFGIYAQIDLILGLFGKRASDFSAAVHLVPFLYYVLYTFLLYQAVLDFSGARDNPRRKRIVESAYVLLSVGVYGFIWLLNH
;
A
#
# COMPACT_ATOMS: atom_id res chain seq x y z
N MET A 1 25.33 -5.32 -12.67
CA MET A 1 25.19 -4.54 -11.42
C MET A 1 23.81 -3.89 -11.43
N THR A 2 22.82 -4.52 -10.81
CA THR A 2 21.52 -3.86 -10.58
C THR A 2 21.71 -2.81 -9.51
N LYS A 3 21.69 -1.53 -9.90
CA LYS A 3 21.71 -0.42 -8.94
C LYS A 3 20.46 -0.55 -8.08
N ARG A 4 20.64 -0.59 -6.75
CA ARG A 4 19.51 -0.57 -5.82
C ARG A 4 18.67 0.68 -6.12
N PRO A 5 17.33 0.56 -6.16
CA PRO A 5 16.45 1.70 -6.32
C PRO A 5 16.76 2.75 -5.23
N PRO A 6 16.53 4.05 -5.48
CA PRO A 6 16.68 5.08 -4.46
C PRO A 6 15.49 5.01 -3.48
N TYR A 7 15.43 3.91 -2.70
CA TYR A 7 14.32 3.57 -1.82
C TYR A 7 13.95 4.69 -0.86
N GLY A 8 14.94 5.41 -0.31
CA GLY A 8 14.66 6.53 0.60
C GLY A 8 13.80 7.61 -0.05
N PHE A 9 14.14 8.02 -1.28
CA PHE A 9 13.33 8.97 -2.03
C PHE A 9 11.93 8.41 -2.31
N PHE A 10 11.85 7.22 -2.91
CA PHE A 10 10.57 6.64 -3.30
C PHE A 10 9.64 6.39 -2.10
N LEU A 11 10.15 5.86 -0.98
CA LEU A 11 9.36 5.57 0.22
C LEU A 11 8.80 6.85 0.84
N ILE A 12 9.63 7.88 1.02
CA ILE A 12 9.19 9.14 1.63
C ILE A 12 8.21 9.86 0.69
N HIS A 13 8.54 9.92 -0.61
CA HIS A 13 7.73 10.61 -1.61
C HIS A 13 6.37 9.93 -1.78
N MET A 14 6.33 8.60 -1.87
CA MET A 14 5.09 7.81 -1.93
C MET A 14 4.24 7.98 -0.68
N LEU A 15 4.85 7.98 0.51
CA LEU A 15 4.11 8.15 1.75
C LEU A 15 3.44 9.52 1.80
N ALA A 16 4.17 10.59 1.46
CA ALA A 16 3.61 11.95 1.43
C ALA A 16 2.44 12.06 0.44
N PHE A 17 2.62 11.53 -0.79
CA PHE A 17 1.56 11.55 -1.80
C PHE A 17 0.38 10.64 -1.43
N GLY A 18 0.63 9.45 -0.91
CA GLY A 18 -0.40 8.52 -0.47
C GLY A 18 -1.23 9.08 0.68
N LEU A 19 -0.59 9.73 1.65
CA LEU A 19 -1.29 10.45 2.72
C LEU A 19 -2.10 11.62 2.16
N SER A 20 -1.54 12.41 1.24
CA SER A 20 -2.30 13.50 0.62
C SER A 20 -3.53 12.99 -0.13
N GLY A 21 -3.40 11.90 -0.91
CA GLY A 21 -4.52 11.27 -1.61
C GLY A 21 -5.54 10.65 -0.66
N PHE A 22 -5.09 10.06 0.46
CA PHE A 22 -5.96 9.55 1.51
C PHE A 22 -6.79 10.68 2.13
N PHE A 23 -6.16 11.77 2.54
CA PHE A 23 -6.87 12.91 3.12
C PHE A 23 -7.79 13.58 2.11
N LEU A 24 -7.37 13.74 0.86
CA LEU A 24 -8.24 14.27 -0.20
C LEU A 24 -9.47 13.39 -0.44
N ALA A 25 -9.32 12.07 -0.36
CA ALA A 25 -10.43 11.14 -0.54
C ALA A 25 -11.42 11.14 0.63
N TYR A 26 -10.95 11.31 1.87
CA TYR A 26 -11.77 11.07 3.07
C TYR A 26 -12.05 12.30 3.93
N LEU A 27 -11.43 13.46 3.70
CA LEU A 27 -11.68 14.67 4.49
C LEU A 27 -13.13 15.17 4.30
N ASP A 28 -13.56 15.33 3.05
CA ASP A 28 -14.93 15.71 2.70
C ASP A 28 -15.75 14.47 2.32
N ALA A 29 -16.41 13.88 3.32
CA ALA A 29 -17.18 12.65 3.14
C ALA A 29 -18.51 12.86 2.40
N GLU A 30 -19.04 14.09 2.42
CA GLU A 30 -20.35 14.38 1.84
C GLU A 30 -20.23 14.69 0.36
N ASN A 31 -19.15 15.37 -0.07
CA ASN A 31 -18.94 15.75 -1.47
C ASN A 31 -17.47 15.60 -1.91
N PRO A 32 -16.93 14.37 -2.00
CA PRO A 32 -15.57 14.17 -2.50
C PRO A 32 -15.48 14.58 -3.98
N ASP A 33 -14.55 15.48 -4.32
CA ASP A 33 -14.24 15.84 -5.71
C ASP A 33 -13.48 14.68 -6.39
N LEU A 34 -14.25 13.70 -6.87
CA LEU A 34 -13.73 12.51 -7.53
C LEU A 34 -12.89 12.84 -8.77
N VAL A 35 -13.21 13.92 -9.48
CA VAL A 35 -12.43 14.35 -10.65
C VAL A 35 -11.04 14.76 -10.21
N PHE A 36 -10.95 15.61 -9.19
CA PHE A 36 -9.65 16.01 -8.64
C PHE A 36 -8.88 14.83 -8.06
N ILE A 37 -9.54 13.95 -7.30
CA ILE A 37 -8.91 12.75 -6.71
C ILE A 37 -8.32 11.85 -7.79
N TYR A 38 -9.06 11.59 -8.87
CA TYR A 38 -8.59 10.73 -9.96
C TYR A 38 -7.52 11.41 -10.82
N MET A 39 -7.63 12.71 -11.07
CA MET A 39 -6.58 13.43 -11.80
C MET A 39 -5.29 13.49 -10.98
N HIS A 40 -5.36 13.92 -9.72
CA HIS A 40 -4.20 14.08 -8.88
C HIS A 40 -3.59 12.72 -8.51
N GLY A 41 -4.38 11.86 -7.88
CA GLY A 41 -3.93 10.56 -7.38
C GLY A 41 -3.73 9.54 -8.49
N GLY A 42 -4.63 9.48 -9.47
CA GLY A 42 -4.56 8.51 -10.56
C GLY A 42 -3.35 8.73 -11.49
N ILE A 43 -3.01 9.98 -11.82
CA ILE A 43 -1.80 10.28 -12.60
C ILE A 43 -0.55 9.87 -11.82
N ALA A 44 -0.49 10.18 -10.53
CA ALA A 44 0.65 9.81 -9.71
C ALA A 44 0.81 8.27 -9.61
N ILE A 45 -0.28 7.52 -9.42
CA ILE A 45 -0.30 6.05 -9.47
C ILE A 45 0.26 5.55 -10.80
N LEU A 46 -0.18 6.10 -11.93
CA LEU A 46 0.30 5.71 -13.25
C LEU A 46 1.81 5.95 -13.40
N VAL A 47 2.30 7.11 -12.94
CA VAL A 47 3.73 7.45 -12.96
C VAL A 47 4.55 6.47 -12.12
N TYR A 48 4.08 6.12 -10.91
CA TYR A 48 4.76 5.11 -10.08
C TYR A 48 4.74 3.72 -10.70
N LEU A 49 3.66 3.33 -11.39
CA LEU A 49 3.63 2.06 -12.12
C LEU A 49 4.68 2.03 -13.23
N VAL A 50 4.88 3.13 -13.97
CA VAL A 50 5.96 3.22 -14.96
C VAL A 50 7.32 3.06 -14.28
N PHE A 51 7.57 3.77 -13.17
CA PHE A 51 8.81 3.60 -12.42
C PHE A 51 9.00 2.15 -11.95
N TYR A 52 7.96 1.50 -11.44
CA TYR A 52 8.07 0.13 -10.95
C TYR A 52 8.32 -0.87 -12.07
N LEU A 53 7.70 -0.69 -13.24
CA LEU A 53 7.99 -1.51 -14.41
C LEU A 53 9.45 -1.38 -14.84
N VAL A 54 9.99 -0.17 -14.84
CA VAL A 54 11.40 0.10 -15.20
C VAL A 54 12.37 -0.45 -14.16
N ILE A 55 12.03 -0.37 -12.88
CA ILE A 55 12.92 -0.71 -11.77
C ILE A 55 12.87 -2.20 -11.41
N PHE A 56 11.67 -2.78 -11.31
CA PHE A 56 11.43 -4.14 -10.81
C PHE A 56 11.05 -5.13 -11.91
N GLY A 57 10.64 -4.65 -13.09
CA GLY A 57 10.22 -5.49 -14.20
C GLY A 57 8.74 -5.91 -14.15
N ILE A 58 8.27 -6.44 -15.26
CA ILE A 58 6.86 -6.78 -15.47
C ILE A 58 6.36 -7.90 -14.55
N ASP A 59 7.20 -8.88 -14.25
CA ASP A 59 6.79 -10.04 -13.44
C ASP A 59 6.49 -9.63 -11.99
N GLU A 60 7.35 -8.79 -11.40
CA GLU A 60 7.16 -8.28 -10.04
C GLU A 60 5.93 -7.39 -9.94
N VAL A 61 5.70 -6.51 -10.92
CA VAL A 61 4.52 -5.64 -10.97
C VAL A 61 3.24 -6.44 -11.19
N LYS A 62 3.27 -7.49 -12.01
CA LYS A 62 2.14 -8.40 -12.17
C LYS A 62 1.82 -9.11 -10.86
N TRP A 63 2.83 -9.64 -10.17
CA TRP A 63 2.65 -10.30 -8.88
C TRP A 63 2.16 -9.35 -7.79
N MET A 64 2.57 -8.09 -7.80
CA MET A 64 2.02 -7.05 -6.93
C MET A 64 0.49 -6.98 -7.04
N PHE A 65 -0.04 -6.88 -8.27
CA PHE A 65 -1.49 -6.81 -8.49
C PHE A 65 -2.22 -8.11 -8.15
N ILE A 66 -1.62 -9.27 -8.44
CA ILE A 66 -2.20 -10.57 -8.05
C ILE A 66 -2.31 -10.67 -6.52
N ASN A 67 -1.24 -10.32 -5.80
CA ASN A 67 -1.23 -10.34 -4.34
C ASN A 67 -2.23 -9.34 -3.75
N ALA A 68 -2.34 -8.14 -4.34
CA ALA A 68 -3.34 -7.15 -3.95
C ALA A 68 -4.78 -7.65 -4.17
N ALA A 69 -5.06 -8.33 -5.28
CA ALA A 69 -6.37 -8.90 -5.57
C ALA A 69 -6.72 -10.02 -4.57
N LEU A 70 -5.77 -10.93 -4.28
CA LEU A 70 -5.95 -11.97 -3.26
C LEU A 70 -6.12 -11.38 -1.85
N GLY A 71 -5.47 -10.25 -1.57
CA GLY A 71 -5.52 -9.52 -0.31
C GLY A 71 -6.57 -8.42 -0.22
N LEU A 72 -7.51 -8.34 -1.17
CA LEU A 72 -8.47 -7.23 -1.31
C LEU A 72 -9.18 -6.88 0.00
N PHE A 73 -9.75 -7.89 0.67
CA PHE A 73 -10.43 -7.73 1.96
C PHE A 73 -9.49 -7.29 3.09
N GLY A 74 -8.24 -7.76 3.06
CA GLY A 74 -7.23 -7.35 4.03
C GLY A 74 -6.86 -5.87 3.89
N ILE A 75 -6.69 -5.40 2.65
CA ILE A 75 -6.42 -3.99 2.37
C ILE A 75 -7.64 -3.13 2.75
N TYR A 76 -8.86 -3.58 2.44
CA TYR A 76 -10.09 -2.89 2.85
C TYR A 76 -10.17 -2.75 4.38
N ALA A 77 -9.91 -3.83 5.13
CA ALA A 77 -9.88 -3.79 6.58
C ALA A 77 -8.78 -2.87 7.14
N GLN A 78 -7.61 -2.79 6.48
CA GLN A 78 -6.55 -1.86 6.86
C GLN A 78 -6.94 -0.40 6.62
N ILE A 79 -7.62 -0.10 5.51
CA ILE A 79 -8.17 1.23 5.24
C ILE A 79 -9.23 1.59 6.28
N ASP A 80 -10.17 0.68 6.56
CA ASP A 80 -11.21 0.85 7.58
C ASP A 80 -10.58 1.14 8.96
N LEU A 81 -9.51 0.44 9.30
CA LEU A 81 -8.77 0.67 10.53
C LEU A 81 -8.16 2.06 10.61
N ILE A 82 -7.50 2.51 9.53
CA ILE A 82 -6.91 3.84 9.48
C ILE A 82 -8.02 4.90 9.60
N LEU A 83 -9.15 4.70 8.93
CA LEU A 83 -10.33 5.57 9.05
C LEU A 83 -10.91 5.58 10.47
N GLY A 84 -10.89 4.44 11.15
CA GLY A 84 -11.33 4.30 12.54
C GLY A 84 -10.57 5.21 13.50
N LEU A 85 -9.30 5.50 13.23
CA LEU A 85 -8.51 6.50 13.99
C LEU A 85 -9.09 7.92 13.91
N PHE A 86 -9.92 8.19 12.89
CA PHE A 86 -10.60 9.46 12.66
C PHE A 86 -12.11 9.39 12.94
N GLY A 87 -12.58 8.31 13.56
CA GLY A 87 -14.00 8.10 13.85
C GLY A 87 -14.86 7.84 12.61
N LYS A 88 -14.27 7.43 11.49
CA LYS A 88 -14.97 7.09 10.24
C LYS A 88 -14.85 5.59 9.95
N ARG A 89 -15.72 5.06 9.10
CA ARG A 89 -15.64 3.69 8.57
C ARG A 89 -15.47 3.71 7.06
N ALA A 90 -14.83 2.69 6.51
CA ALA A 90 -14.75 2.53 5.06
C ALA A 90 -16.16 2.38 4.45
N SER A 91 -17.11 1.76 5.16
CA SER A 91 -18.50 1.64 4.72
C SER A 91 -19.24 2.97 4.56
N ASP A 92 -18.72 4.06 5.11
CA ASP A 92 -19.34 5.39 5.04
C ASP A 92 -19.13 6.04 3.66
N PHE A 93 -18.24 5.47 2.84
CA PHE A 93 -17.87 6.01 1.53
C PHE A 93 -18.22 5.03 0.40
N SER A 94 -18.42 5.57 -0.80
CA SER A 94 -18.62 4.73 -1.99
C SER A 94 -17.31 4.05 -2.42
N ALA A 95 -17.44 2.91 -3.11
CA ALA A 95 -16.29 2.18 -3.67
C ALA A 95 -15.36 3.06 -4.54
N ALA A 96 -15.92 4.06 -5.23
CA ALA A 96 -15.18 5.01 -6.06
C ALA A 96 -14.15 5.82 -5.25
N VAL A 97 -14.50 6.25 -4.04
CA VAL A 97 -13.63 7.03 -3.15
C VAL A 97 -12.40 6.20 -2.74
N HIS A 98 -12.58 4.90 -2.54
CA HIS A 98 -11.51 4.01 -2.09
C HIS A 98 -10.46 3.70 -3.17
N LEU A 99 -10.75 3.91 -4.46
CA LEU A 99 -9.90 3.45 -5.55
C LEU A 99 -8.46 4.00 -5.46
N VAL A 100 -8.32 5.31 -5.28
CA VAL A 100 -7.00 5.95 -5.19
C VAL A 100 -6.26 5.55 -3.90
N PRO A 101 -6.84 5.68 -2.70
CA PRO A 101 -6.22 5.20 -1.47
C PRO A 101 -5.80 3.72 -1.53
N PHE A 102 -6.66 2.86 -2.10
CA PHE A 102 -6.39 1.43 -2.26
C PHE A 102 -5.17 1.18 -3.15
N LEU A 103 -5.12 1.79 -4.33
CA LEU A 103 -4.00 1.62 -5.25
C LEU A 103 -2.70 2.18 -4.66
N TYR A 104 -2.75 3.30 -3.94
CA TYR A 104 -1.59 3.80 -3.20
C TYR A 104 -1.10 2.81 -2.15
N TYR A 105 -2.02 2.20 -1.41
CA TYR A 105 -1.69 1.19 -0.43
C TYR A 105 -0.95 0.00 -1.06
N VAL A 106 -1.44 -0.48 -2.20
CA VAL A 106 -0.79 -1.56 -2.98
C VAL A 106 0.62 -1.16 -3.41
N LEU A 107 0.76 0.01 -4.03
CA LEU A 107 2.07 0.48 -4.50
C LEU A 107 3.06 0.64 -3.33
N TYR A 108 2.58 1.15 -2.19
CA TYR A 108 3.43 1.45 -1.04
C TYR A 108 3.89 0.18 -0.33
N THR A 109 2.98 -0.75 -0.08
CA THR A 109 3.31 -2.04 0.53
C THR A 109 4.24 -2.87 -0.36
N PHE A 110 4.05 -2.83 -1.68
CA PHE A 110 4.99 -3.45 -2.61
C PHE A 110 6.39 -2.85 -2.50
N LEU A 111 6.52 -1.53 -2.49
CA LEU A 111 7.83 -0.87 -2.39
C LEU A 111 8.52 -1.16 -1.06
N LEU A 112 7.78 -1.15 0.03
CA LEU A 112 8.27 -1.56 1.35
C LEU A 112 8.78 -3.00 1.30
N TYR A 113 8.01 -3.92 0.72
CA TYR A 113 8.41 -5.31 0.58
C TYR A 113 9.71 -5.47 -0.23
N GLN A 114 9.82 -4.80 -1.39
CA GLN A 114 11.04 -4.82 -2.20
C GLN A 114 12.24 -4.22 -1.44
N ALA A 115 12.05 -3.13 -0.70
CA ALA A 115 13.07 -2.53 0.14
C ALA A 115 13.55 -3.48 1.25
N VAL A 116 12.62 -4.17 1.92
CA VAL A 116 12.94 -5.15 2.96
C VAL A 116 13.72 -6.33 2.37
N LEU A 117 13.33 -6.85 1.20
CA LEU A 117 14.07 -7.92 0.53
C LEU A 117 15.51 -7.51 0.18
N ASP A 118 15.69 -6.28 -0.31
CA ASP A 118 17.01 -5.79 -0.71
C ASP A 118 17.91 -5.47 0.47
N PHE A 119 17.37 -4.84 1.52
CA PHE A 119 18.13 -4.49 2.72
C PHE A 119 18.48 -5.71 3.58
N SER A 120 17.62 -6.72 3.63
CA SER A 120 17.91 -7.98 4.32
C SER A 120 18.81 -8.93 3.51
N GLY A 121 19.05 -8.61 2.22
CA GLY A 121 19.74 -9.51 1.28
C GLY A 121 18.97 -10.81 1.08
N ALA A 122 17.65 -10.77 1.22
CA ALA A 122 16.78 -11.93 1.09
C ALA A 122 16.39 -12.23 -0.37
N ARG A 123 16.53 -11.26 -1.29
CA ARG A 123 16.13 -11.42 -2.71
C ARG A 123 16.68 -12.70 -3.34
N ASP A 124 17.97 -12.97 -3.16
CA ASP A 124 18.66 -14.10 -3.78
C ASP A 124 18.89 -15.28 -2.81
N ASN A 125 18.30 -15.23 -1.60
CA ASN A 125 18.48 -16.25 -0.57
C ASN A 125 17.13 -16.82 -0.11
N PRO A 126 16.74 -18.02 -0.58
CA PRO A 126 15.44 -18.63 -0.27
C PRO A 126 15.17 -18.77 1.23
N ARG A 127 16.21 -19.07 2.03
CA ARG A 127 16.07 -19.21 3.48
C ARG A 127 15.75 -17.87 4.13
N ARG A 128 16.46 -16.80 3.76
CA ARG A 128 16.21 -15.45 4.28
C ARG A 128 14.86 -14.90 3.80
N LYS A 129 14.49 -15.16 2.55
CA LYS A 129 13.18 -14.79 1.99
C LYS A 129 12.05 -15.38 2.82
N ARG A 130 12.10 -16.68 3.12
CA ARG A 130 11.10 -17.35 3.96
C ARG A 130 11.02 -16.75 5.36
N ILE A 131 12.14 -16.33 5.96
CA ILE A 131 12.15 -15.67 7.27
C ILE A 131 11.43 -14.32 7.20
N VAL A 132 11.75 -13.49 6.20
CA VAL A 132 11.11 -12.18 5.99
C VAL A 132 9.60 -12.34 5.78
N GLU A 133 9.19 -13.26 4.91
CA GLU A 133 7.78 -13.56 4.66
C GLU A 133 7.06 -14.03 5.94
N SER A 134 7.68 -14.92 6.71
CA SER A 134 7.12 -15.43 7.97
C SER A 134 6.98 -14.32 9.01
N ALA A 135 7.99 -13.46 9.13
CA ALA A 135 7.97 -12.32 10.03
C ALA A 135 6.85 -11.33 9.65
N TYR A 136 6.65 -11.08 8.36
CA TYR A 136 5.57 -10.22 7.86
C TYR A 136 4.19 -10.76 8.22
N VAL A 137 3.96 -12.08 8.03
CA VAL A 137 2.70 -12.74 8.40
C VAL A 137 2.46 -12.66 9.91
N LEU A 138 3.47 -13.02 10.72
CA LEU A 138 3.37 -12.99 12.18
C LEU A 138 3.11 -11.58 12.72
N LEU A 139 3.79 -10.57 12.16
CA LEU A 139 3.56 -9.17 12.52
C LEU A 139 2.13 -8.74 12.17
N SER A 140 1.65 -9.11 10.98
CA SER A 140 0.28 -8.80 10.54
C SER A 140 -0.75 -9.42 11.48
N VAL A 141 -0.62 -10.71 11.80
CA VAL A 141 -1.50 -11.41 12.76
C VAL A 141 -1.43 -10.76 14.14
N GLY A 142 -0.23 -10.41 14.61
CA GLY A 142 -0.04 -9.74 15.89
C GLY A 142 -0.71 -8.36 15.95
N VAL A 143 -0.57 -7.55 14.91
CA VAL A 143 -1.21 -6.24 14.79
C VAL A 143 -2.73 -6.40 14.80
N TYR A 144 -3.30 -7.23 13.93
CA TYR A 144 -4.75 -7.46 13.90
C TYR A 144 -5.29 -8.03 15.21
N GLY A 145 -4.58 -8.98 15.83
CA GLY A 145 -4.95 -9.55 17.12
C GLY A 145 -4.95 -8.49 18.24
N PHE A 146 -3.94 -7.62 18.25
CA PHE A 146 -3.84 -6.53 19.21
C PHE A 146 -4.98 -5.52 19.05
N ILE A 147 -5.31 -5.13 17.81
CA ILE A 147 -6.44 -4.25 17.52
C ILE A 147 -7.77 -4.88 17.93
N TRP A 148 -7.94 -6.19 17.70
CA TRP A 148 -9.15 -6.89 18.10
C TRP A 148 -9.35 -6.84 19.62
N LEU A 149 -8.26 -7.04 20.39
CA LEU A 149 -8.25 -6.97 21.86
C LEU A 149 -8.50 -5.55 22.41
N LEU A 150 -8.25 -4.49 21.65
CA LEU A 150 -8.53 -3.12 22.08
C LEU A 150 -9.98 -2.70 21.83
N ASN A 151 -10.68 -3.38 20.92
CA ASN A 151 -12.04 -3.04 20.50
C ASN A 151 -13.10 -3.97 21.10
N HIS A 152 -12.72 -4.87 22.01
CA HIS A 152 -13.58 -5.76 22.81
C HIS A 152 -13.12 -5.73 24.27
#